data_AF-A0A1V9VVQ8-F1
#
_entry.id   AF-A0A1V9VVQ8-F1
#
_cell.length_a   1.000
_cell.length_b   1.000
_cell.length_c   1.000
_cell.angle_alpha   90.00
_cell.angle_beta   90.00
_cell.angle_gamma   90.00
#
_symmetry.space_group_name_H-M   'P 1'
#
loop_
_entity.id
_entity.type
_entity.pdbx_description
1 polymer ?
#
loop_
_entity_poly.entity_id
_entity_poly.type
_entity_poly.pdbx_seq_one_letter_code
_entity_poly.pdbx_strand_id
1 'polypeptide(L)'
;MSQANIPNITPNISITRDDALNLLLSSIALEELGIAHILNAEGEKIQYTLGTLHGTTGPGPSIPDLLNVNKSVQDMLDTAVKQELLLESKLKTVSDIMGKTCGGTGTTCPPGPAGPAGPPGPQGPAGTGAGTPGPTGPKG
;
A
#
# COMPACT_ATOMS: atom_id res chain seq x y z
N MET A 1 -27.33 21.34 -45.45
CA MET A 1 -27.03 20.21 -44.55
C MET A 1 -26.59 20.79 -43.21
N SER A 2 -27.35 20.61 -42.13
CA SER A 2 -26.93 21.03 -40.78
C SER A 2 -26.02 19.94 -40.19
N GLN A 3 -24.76 20.28 -39.90
CA GLN A 3 -23.90 19.38 -39.13
C GLN A 3 -24.48 19.13 -37.73
N ALA A 4 -24.23 17.96 -37.16
CA ALA A 4 -24.57 17.65 -35.78
C ALA A 4 -23.77 18.55 -34.83
N ASN A 5 -24.46 19.30 -33.96
CA ASN A 5 -23.85 20.09 -32.90
C ASN A 5 -23.65 19.20 -31.67
N ILE A 6 -22.53 18.48 -31.61
CA ILE A 6 -22.14 17.74 -30.41
C ILE A 6 -21.76 18.80 -29.34
N PRO A 7 -22.47 18.87 -28.20
CA PRO A 7 -22.15 19.83 -27.16
C PRO A 7 -20.74 19.60 -26.61
N ASN A 8 -20.05 20.69 -26.26
CA ASN A 8 -18.76 20.64 -25.62
C ASN A 8 -18.90 20.05 -24.20
N ILE A 9 -18.29 18.89 -23.97
CA ILE A 9 -18.18 18.27 -22.64
C ILE A 9 -16.82 18.61 -22.06
N THR A 10 -16.80 19.40 -20.99
CA THR A 10 -15.59 19.60 -20.17
C THR A 10 -15.75 18.75 -18.91
N PRO A 11 -15.11 17.56 -18.84
CA PRO A 11 -15.25 16.71 -17.66
C PRO A 11 -14.61 17.41 -16.46
N ASN A 12 -15.41 17.67 -15.42
CA ASN A 12 -14.89 18.08 -14.12
C ASN A 12 -14.58 16.82 -13.29
N ILE A 13 -13.32 16.39 -13.28
CA ILE A 13 -12.90 15.21 -12.54
C ILE A 13 -12.25 15.69 -11.24
N SER A 14 -12.91 15.48 -10.10
CA SER A 14 -12.32 15.72 -8.77
C SER A 14 -12.01 14.38 -8.11
N ILE A 15 -10.73 14.10 -7.87
CA ILE A 15 -10.28 12.93 -7.11
C ILE A 15 -9.67 13.45 -5.81
N THR A 16 -10.22 13.05 -4.67
CA THR A 16 -9.64 13.36 -3.38
C THR A 16 -8.46 12.43 -3.07
N ARG A 17 -7.67 12.76 -2.06
CA ARG A 17 -6.60 11.87 -1.59
C ARG A 17 -7.14 10.50 -1.16
N ASP A 18 -8.28 10.48 -0.47
CA ASP A 18 -8.89 9.24 0.02
C ASP A 18 -9.44 8.39 -1.14
N ASP A 19 -10.02 9.03 -2.16
CA ASP A 19 -10.41 8.34 -3.41
C ASP A 19 -9.19 7.71 -4.08
N ALA A 20 -8.08 8.44 -4.20
CA ALA A 20 -6.85 7.93 -4.78
C ALA A 20 -6.28 6.74 -3.97
N LEU A 21 -6.34 6.79 -2.64
CA LEU A 21 -5.91 5.68 -1.78
C LEU A 21 -6.78 4.43 -1.98
N ASN A 22 -8.11 4.61 -2.04
CA ASN A 22 -9.03 3.51 -2.33
C ASN A 22 -8.80 2.92 -3.74
N LEU A 23 -8.51 3.75 -4.73
CA LEU A 23 -8.17 3.30 -6.08
C LEU A 23 -6.84 2.54 -6.11
N LEU A 24 -5.83 2.98 -5.36
CA LEU A 24 -4.55 2.27 -5.25
C LEU A 24 -4.73 0.90 -4.57
N LEU A 25 -5.48 0.83 -3.47
CA LEU A 25 -5.80 -0.46 -2.83
C LEU A 25 -6.57 -1.38 -3.79
N SER A 26 -7.53 -0.82 -4.53
CA SER A 26 -8.27 -1.57 -5.55
C SER A 26 -7.35 -2.07 -6.66
N SER A 27 -6.37 -1.28 -7.10
CA SER A 27 -5.40 -1.73 -8.11
C SER A 27 -4.52 -2.88 -7.61
N ILE A 28 -4.11 -2.86 -6.34
CA ILE A 28 -3.35 -3.97 -5.73
C ILE A 28 -4.24 -5.22 -5.72
N ALA A 29 -5.49 -5.11 -5.28
CA ALA A 29 -6.42 -6.25 -5.27
C ALA A 29 -6.70 -6.81 -6.67
N LEU A 30 -6.73 -5.98 -7.71
CA LEU A 30 -6.87 -6.44 -9.10
C LEU A 30 -5.61 -7.15 -9.60
N GLU A 31 -4.42 -6.68 -9.21
CA GLU A 31 -3.15 -7.34 -9.52
C GLU A 31 -3.07 -8.72 -8.82
N GLU A 32 -3.48 -8.82 -7.56
CA GLU A 32 -3.61 -10.08 -6.79
C GLU A 32 -4.57 -11.08 -7.46
N LEU A 33 -5.75 -10.63 -7.89
CA LEU A 33 -6.69 -11.46 -8.64
C LEU A 33 -6.08 -11.97 -9.95
N GLY A 34 -5.28 -11.14 -10.63
CA GLY A 34 -4.53 -11.53 -11.82
C GLY A 34 -3.54 -12.66 -11.53
N ILE A 35 -2.79 -12.57 -10.43
CA ILE A 35 -1.85 -13.60 -10.00
C ILE A 35 -2.58 -14.90 -9.63
N ALA A 36 -3.72 -14.83 -8.93
CA ALA A 36 -4.52 -16.00 -8.63
C ALA A 36 -4.98 -16.75 -9.91
N HIS A 37 -5.38 -16.01 -10.96
CA HIS A 37 -5.73 -16.61 -12.24
C HIS A 37 -4.54 -17.27 -12.93
N ILE A 38 -3.35 -16.68 -12.85
CA ILE A 38 -2.12 -17.29 -13.35
C ILE A 38 -1.84 -18.61 -12.62
N LEU A 39 -1.92 -18.61 -11.28
CA LEU A 39 -1.69 -19.82 -10.49
C LEU A 39 -2.68 -20.94 -10.84
N ASN A 40 -3.95 -20.59 -11.03
CA ASN A 40 -4.97 -21.55 -11.49
C ASN A 40 -4.64 -22.09 -12.88
N ALA A 41 -4.24 -21.23 -13.82
CA ALA A 41 -3.85 -21.64 -15.17
C ALA A 41 -2.62 -22.56 -15.18
N GLU A 42 -1.63 -22.30 -14.32
CA GLU A 42 -0.49 -23.22 -14.14
C GLU A 42 -0.91 -24.57 -13.55
N GLY A 43 -1.88 -24.57 -12.62
CA GLY A 43 -2.49 -25.80 -12.10
C GLY A 43 -3.23 -26.59 -13.18
N GLU A 44 -4.02 -25.92 -14.02
CA GLU A 44 -4.68 -26.53 -15.17
C GLU A 44 -3.68 -27.05 -16.20
N LYS A 45 -2.56 -26.33 -16.43
CA LYS A 45 -1.47 -26.79 -17.30
C LYS A 45 -0.88 -28.11 -16.83
N ILE A 46 -0.62 -28.27 -15.53
CA ILE A 46 -0.17 -29.54 -14.95
C ILE A 46 -1.20 -30.64 -15.18
N GLN A 47 -2.47 -30.38 -14.87
CA GLN A 47 -3.55 -31.35 -15.03
C GLN A 47 -3.75 -31.76 -16.50
N TYR A 48 -3.63 -30.80 -17.43
CA TYR A 48 -3.66 -31.05 -18.87
C TYR A 48 -2.54 -32.00 -19.28
N THR A 49 -1.31 -31.71 -18.87
CA THR A 49 -0.14 -32.55 -19.20
C THR A 49 -0.28 -33.95 -18.61
N LEU A 50 -0.80 -34.09 -17.39
CA LEU A 50 -1.03 -35.40 -16.76
C LEU A 50 -2.27 -36.15 -17.30
N GLY A 51 -3.09 -35.50 -18.14
CA GLY A 51 -4.33 -36.08 -18.66
C GLY A 51 -5.43 -36.23 -17.60
N THR A 52 -5.38 -35.45 -16.51
CA THR A 52 -6.39 -35.48 -15.45
C THR A 52 -7.54 -34.50 -15.68
N LEU A 53 -7.44 -33.61 -16.68
CA LEU A 53 -8.54 -32.75 -17.10
C LEU A 53 -9.59 -33.52 -17.90
N HIS A 54 -10.87 -33.22 -17.66
CA HIS A 54 -11.95 -33.82 -18.43
C HIS A 54 -11.82 -33.49 -19.92
N GLY A 55 -11.94 -34.52 -20.77
CA GLY A 55 -11.89 -34.36 -22.22
C GLY A 55 -10.49 -34.44 -22.84
N THR A 56 -9.43 -34.64 -22.06
CA THR A 56 -8.11 -34.95 -22.64
C THR A 56 -8.04 -36.39 -23.11
N THR A 57 -7.76 -36.58 -24.40
CA THR A 57 -7.57 -37.90 -25.02
C THR A 57 -6.25 -37.91 -25.78
N GLY A 58 -5.45 -38.97 -25.64
CA GLY A 58 -4.19 -39.12 -26.36
C GLY A 58 -3.18 -39.96 -25.58
N PRO A 59 -2.03 -40.30 -26.18
CA PRO A 59 -0.92 -40.88 -25.43
C PRO A 59 -0.44 -39.89 -24.35
N GLY A 60 -0.09 -40.42 -23.18
CA GLY A 60 0.46 -39.61 -22.09
C GLY A 60 1.77 -38.90 -22.47
N PRO A 61 2.16 -37.85 -21.73
CA PRO A 61 3.37 -37.08 -22.01
C PRO A 61 4.61 -37.95 -21.85
N SER A 62 5.68 -37.62 -22.59
CA SER A 62 6.99 -38.23 -22.34
C SER A 62 7.62 -37.63 -21.07
N ILE A 63 8.62 -38.33 -20.50
CA ILE A 63 9.39 -37.79 -19.35
C ILE A 63 10.01 -36.41 -19.67
N PRO A 64 10.64 -36.18 -20.85
CA PRO A 64 11.10 -34.85 -21.24
C PRO A 64 10.01 -33.77 -21.23
N ASP A 65 8.80 -34.09 -21.69
CA ASP A 65 7.68 -33.15 -21.70
C ASP A 65 7.29 -32.76 -20.27
N LEU A 66 7.23 -33.74 -19.37
CA LEU A 66 6.93 -33.50 -17.94
C LEU A 66 7.99 -32.62 -17.28
N LEU A 67 9.27 -32.86 -17.55
CA LEU A 67 10.35 -32.04 -17.00
C LEU A 67 10.30 -30.60 -17.54
N ASN A 68 9.98 -30.42 -18.82
CA ASN A 68 9.83 -29.10 -19.44
C ASN A 68 8.64 -28.34 -18.84
N VAL A 69 7.49 -28.99 -18.67
CA VAL A 69 6.32 -28.37 -18.03
C VAL A 69 6.63 -28.01 -16.58
N ASN A 70 7.23 -28.91 -15.82
CA ASN A 70 7.62 -28.64 -14.44
C ASN A 70 8.59 -27.46 -14.32
N LYS A 71 9.61 -27.39 -15.20
CA LYS A 71 10.53 -26.25 -15.28
C LYS A 71 9.78 -24.94 -15.57
N SER A 72 8.88 -24.96 -16.55
CA SER A 72 8.08 -23.77 -16.92
C SER A 72 7.18 -23.30 -15.79
N VAL A 73 6.53 -24.21 -15.06
CA VAL A 73 5.68 -23.87 -13.91
C VAL A 73 6.54 -23.25 -12.81
N GLN A 74 7.69 -23.86 -12.48
CA GLN A 74 8.61 -23.32 -11.48
C GLN A 74 9.07 -21.90 -11.83
N ASP A 75 9.46 -21.66 -13.07
CA ASP A 75 9.88 -20.33 -13.53
C ASP A 75 8.74 -19.28 -13.44
N MET A 76 7.49 -19.71 -13.67
CA MET A 76 6.32 -18.84 -13.51
C MET A 76 6.00 -18.56 -12.04
N LEU A 77 6.09 -19.57 -11.16
CA LEU A 77 5.91 -19.39 -9.72
C LEU A 77 6.97 -18.45 -9.14
N ASP A 78 8.23 -18.59 -9.55
CA ASP A 78 9.31 -17.68 -9.14
C ASP A 78 9.03 -16.23 -9.58
N THR A 79 8.41 -16.05 -10.75
CA THR A 79 8.02 -14.73 -11.26
C THR A 79 6.81 -14.18 -10.48
N ALA A 80 5.82 -15.02 -10.17
CA ALA A 80 4.66 -14.66 -9.37
C ALA A 80 5.08 -14.20 -7.97
N VAL A 81 5.96 -14.95 -7.28
CA VAL A 81 6.49 -14.57 -5.96
C VAL A 81 7.20 -13.21 -6.00
N LYS A 82 7.96 -12.91 -7.07
CA LYS A 82 8.58 -11.59 -7.21
C LYS A 82 7.54 -10.48 -7.37
N GLN A 83 6.43 -10.73 -8.06
CA GLN A 83 5.33 -9.79 -8.15
C GLN A 83 4.64 -9.61 -6.79
N GLU A 84 4.37 -10.68 -6.05
CA GLU A 84 3.81 -10.63 -4.68
C GLU A 84 4.67 -9.74 -3.76
N LEU A 85 5.99 -9.87 -3.79
CA LEU A 85 6.89 -9.01 -3.01
C LEU A 85 6.81 -7.53 -3.42
N LEU A 86 6.59 -7.24 -4.71
CA LEU A 86 6.38 -5.87 -5.19
C LEU A 86 5.01 -5.34 -4.75
N LEU A 87 3.96 -6.17 -4.79
CA LEU A 87 2.62 -5.83 -4.31
C LEU A 87 2.61 -5.55 -2.81
N GLU A 88 3.31 -6.36 -2.01
CA GLU A 88 3.50 -6.13 -0.59
C GLU A 88 4.16 -4.77 -0.33
N SER A 89 5.22 -4.44 -1.09
CA SER A 89 5.89 -3.13 -0.99
C SER A 89 4.97 -1.96 -1.37
N LYS A 90 4.15 -2.11 -2.42
CA LYS A 90 3.12 -1.12 -2.79
C LYS A 90 2.10 -0.96 -1.66
N LEU A 91 1.58 -2.06 -1.13
CA LEU A 91 0.59 -2.06 -0.06
C LEU A 91 1.13 -1.38 1.21
N LYS A 92 2.37 -1.71 1.60
CA LYS A 92 3.06 -1.06 2.72
C LYS A 92 3.15 0.45 2.50
N THR A 93 3.56 0.87 1.30
CA THR A 93 3.66 2.29 0.95
C THR A 93 2.31 2.99 1.05
N VAL A 94 1.24 2.39 0.51
CA VAL A 94 -0.12 2.94 0.58
C VAL A 94 -0.61 3.00 2.03
N SER A 95 -0.35 1.96 2.82
CA SER A 95 -0.68 1.90 4.25
C SER A 95 0.04 2.97 5.07
N ASP A 96 1.33 3.19 4.83
CA ASP A 96 2.09 4.26 5.48
C ASP A 96 1.54 5.65 5.12
N ILE A 97 1.06 5.84 3.88
CA ILE A 97 0.44 7.09 3.42
C ILE A 97 -0.92 7.32 4.10
N MET A 98 -1.70 6.25 4.33
CA MET A 98 -2.93 6.28 5.11
C MET A 98 -2.67 6.61 6.58
N GLY A 99 -1.67 5.98 7.21
CA GLY A 99 -1.32 6.19 8.62
C GLY A 99 -0.78 7.60 8.93
N LYS A 100 -0.31 8.34 7.92
CA LYS A 100 0.14 9.74 8.05
C LYS A 100 -1.01 10.76 8.01
N THR A 101 -2.26 10.32 8.02
CA THR A 101 -3.44 11.21 8.08
C THR A 101 -3.70 11.70 9.52
N CYS A 102 -2.92 12.68 9.98
CA CYS A 102 -3.43 13.61 10.99
C CYS A 102 -4.51 14.46 10.29
N GLY A 103 -5.74 14.48 10.81
CA GLY A 103 -6.87 15.17 10.18
C GLY A 103 -6.53 16.60 9.77
N GLY A 104 -6.70 16.92 8.49
CA GLY A 104 -6.43 18.24 7.94
C GLY A 104 -5.29 18.26 6.92
N THR A 105 -5.48 19.09 5.90
CA THR A 105 -4.63 19.26 4.73
C THR A 105 -3.14 19.43 5.04
N GLY A 106 -2.31 18.50 4.55
CA GLY A 106 -0.93 18.76 4.15
C GLY A 106 0.11 18.88 5.27
N THR A 107 0.96 17.86 5.35
CA THR A 107 2.36 17.88 5.84
C THR A 107 2.61 18.42 7.26
N THR A 108 3.02 17.51 8.14
CA THR A 108 3.38 17.67 9.56
C THR A 108 2.20 17.85 10.51
N CYS A 109 1.99 16.85 11.39
CA CYS A 109 1.12 17.05 12.54
C CYS A 109 1.71 18.20 13.38
N PRO A 110 0.91 19.17 13.82
CA PRO A 110 1.43 20.22 14.69
C PRO A 110 2.10 19.58 15.92
N PRO A 111 3.27 20.10 16.38
CA PRO A 111 3.81 19.71 17.67
C PRO A 111 2.70 19.78 18.71
N GLY A 112 2.61 18.78 19.59
CA GLY A 112 1.63 18.78 20.67
C GLY A 112 1.68 20.10 21.46
N PRO A 113 0.59 20.49 22.13
CA PRO A 113 0.58 21.70 22.94
C PRO A 113 1.78 21.71 23.88
N ALA A 114 2.46 22.86 23.99
CA ALA A 114 3.56 23.02 24.93
C ALA A 114 3.10 22.57 26.32
N GLY A 115 3.90 21.76 27.00
CA GLY A 115 3.59 21.30 28.35
C GLY A 115 3.39 22.48 29.32
N PRO A 116 2.65 22.29 30.42
CA PRO A 116 2.50 23.32 31.44
C PRO A 116 3.88 23.78 31.92
N ALA A 117 4.02 25.08 32.22
CA ALA A 117 5.24 25.60 32.83
C ALA A 117 5.55 24.82 34.12
N GLY A 118 6.81 24.43 34.30
CA GLY A 118 7.25 23.77 35.54
C GLY A 118 6.99 24.67 36.77
N PRO A 119 6.89 24.07 37.97
CA PRO A 119 6.72 24.84 39.20
C PRO A 119 7.87 25.85 39.37
N PRO A 120 7.62 27.03 39.98
CA PRO A 120 8.67 27.94 40.38
C PRO A 120 9.73 27.21 41.22
N GLY A 121 11.00 27.55 41.01
CA GLY A 121 12.09 27.02 41.85
C GLY A 121 11.90 27.40 43.33
N PRO A 122 12.56 26.70 44.25
CA PRO A 122 12.50 27.03 45.67
C PRO A 122 12.92 28.49 45.91
N GLN A 123 12.16 29.19 46.76
CA GLN A 123 12.52 30.52 47.19
C GLN A 123 13.89 30.47 47.87
N GLY A 124 14.82 31.33 47.42
CA GLY A 124 16.13 31.45 48.05
C GLY A 124 16.03 31.86 49.52
N PRO A 125 17.11 31.71 50.31
CA PRO A 125 17.14 32.16 51.70
C PRO A 125 16.69 33.63 51.79
N ALA A 126 15.89 33.95 52.82
CA ALA A 126 15.43 35.32 53.04
C ALA A 126 16.64 36.23 53.34
N GLY A 127 17.07 36.99 52.33
CA GLY A 127 17.99 38.11 52.51
C GLY A 127 17.22 39.33 53.04
N THR A 128 17.93 40.28 53.66
CA THR A 128 17.37 41.53 54.21
C THR A 128 16.96 42.56 53.13
N GLY A 129 16.52 42.10 51.95
CA GLY A 129 16.08 42.91 50.83
C GLY A 129 15.28 42.04 49.84
N ALA A 130 14.33 42.64 49.13
CA ALA A 130 13.51 41.95 48.14
C ALA A 130 14.40 41.35 47.03
N GLY A 131 14.64 40.03 47.10
CA GLY A 131 15.37 39.30 46.06
C GLY A 131 14.55 39.20 44.77
N THR A 132 15.23 39.29 43.63
CA THR A 132 14.61 39.10 42.31
C THR A 132 14.05 37.68 42.17
N PRO A 133 12.89 37.49 41.52
CA PRO A 133 12.35 36.16 41.23
C PRO A 133 13.39 35.26 40.54
N GLY A 134 13.43 33.98 40.92
CA GLY A 134 14.33 32.99 40.32
C GLY A 134 14.00 32.71 38.85
N PRO A 135 14.94 32.15 38.08
CA PRO A 135 14.71 31.84 36.67
C PRO A 135 13.60 30.82 36.49
N THR A 136 12.75 31.03 35.48
CA THR A 136 11.72 30.07 35.07
C THR A 136 12.40 28.78 34.58
N GLY A 137 11.89 27.62 35.02
CA GLY A 137 12.43 26.31 34.63
C GLY A 137 12.31 26.00 33.13
N PRO A 138 13.05 24.99 32.63
CA PRO A 138 13.01 24.59 31.22
C PRO A 138 11.59 24.17 30.81
N LYS A 139 11.19 24.51 29.58
CA LYS A 139 9.98 23.96 28.95
C LYS A 139 10.22 22.50 28.60
N GLY A 140 9.27 21.63 28.96
CA GLY A 140 9.25 20.20 28.62
C GLY A 140 8.80 19.94 27.20
#